data_AF-A0A832QDE6-F1
#
_entry.id   AF-A0A832QDE6-F1
#
_cell.length_a   1.000
_cell.length_b   1.000
_cell.length_c   1.000
_cell.angle_alpha   90.00
_cell.angle_beta   90.00
_cell.angle_gamma   90.00
#
_symmetry.space_group_name_H-M   'P 1'
#
loop_
_entity.id
_entity.type
_entity.pdbx_description
1 polymer ?
#
loop_
_entity_poly.entity_id
_entity_poly.type
_entity_poly.pdbx_seq_one_letter_code
_entity_poly.pdbx_strand_id
1 'polypeptide(L)'
;MSRIALELGPLKIYWYSLFIFLGLLAGIITAIREAKKYNISEDFIYDLAFFTFPFALIGARLYYVIFNFDLYKDNLLSIFYIWEGGLAIHGALLFAFIFGIYYCKKHNVNIPRILDIAAPSIILAQAIGRWGNFFNQEAYGIVVSRTFLESLLIPDFIIEGMFIGGNYHHPTFLYES
;
A
#
# COMPACT_ATOMS: atom_id res chain seq x y z
N MET A 1 -20.82 -1.31 1.23
CA MET A 1 -20.25 -2.64 1.54
C MET A 1 -19.71 -2.67 2.96
N SER A 2 -19.56 -3.85 3.57
CA SER A 2 -18.84 -3.98 4.84
C SER A 2 -17.34 -3.78 4.63
N ARG A 3 -16.73 -2.91 5.45
CA ARG A 3 -15.26 -2.73 5.49
C ARG A 3 -14.56 -3.89 6.21
N ILE A 4 -15.28 -4.56 7.10
CA ILE A 4 -14.78 -5.65 7.94
C ILE A 4 -14.90 -6.95 7.14
N ALA A 5 -13.76 -7.63 6.96
CA ALA A 5 -13.67 -8.93 6.30
C ALA A 5 -13.97 -10.07 7.26
N LEU A 6 -13.44 -9.98 8.50
CA LEU A 6 -13.64 -10.98 9.54
C LEU A 6 -13.71 -10.30 10.91
N GLU A 7 -14.68 -10.70 11.72
CA GLU A 7 -14.85 -10.24 13.10
C GLU A 7 -14.66 -11.42 14.06
N LEU A 8 -13.59 -11.36 14.84
CA LEU A 8 -13.22 -12.35 15.86
C LEU A 8 -13.28 -11.69 17.24
N GLY A 9 -14.51 -11.43 17.71
CA GLY A 9 -14.74 -10.71 18.97
C GLY A 9 -14.19 -9.27 18.90
N PRO A 10 -13.24 -8.88 19.77
CA PRO A 10 -12.66 -7.53 19.73
C PRO A 10 -11.73 -7.30 18.52
N LEU A 11 -11.27 -8.38 17.87
CA LEU A 11 -10.37 -8.29 16.72
C LEU A 11 -11.19 -8.16 15.42
N LYS A 12 -11.00 -7.03 14.74
CA LYS A 12 -11.61 -6.76 13.43
C LYS A 12 -10.52 -6.77 12.36
N ILE A 13 -10.67 -7.66 11.38
CA ILE A 13 -9.81 -7.71 10.20
C ILE A 13 -10.52 -6.98 9.07
N TYR A 14 -9.87 -5.96 8.52
CA TYR A 14 -10.42 -5.15 7.43
C TYR A 14 -9.97 -5.71 6.08
N TRP A 15 -10.84 -5.61 5.07
CA TRP A 15 -10.50 -5.97 3.68
C TRP A 15 -9.27 -5.20 3.21
N TYR A 16 -9.17 -3.92 3.57
CA TYR A 16 -8.02 -3.09 3.25
C TYR A 16 -6.69 -3.72 3.69
N SER A 17 -6.60 -4.13 4.95
CA SER A 17 -5.41 -4.78 5.51
C SER A 17 -5.09 -6.10 4.80
N LEU A 18 -6.12 -6.87 4.42
CA LEU A 18 -5.94 -8.12 3.69
C LEU A 18 -5.37 -7.89 2.29
N PHE A 19 -5.90 -6.93 1.53
CA PHE A 19 -5.37 -6.60 0.20
C PHE A 19 -3.95 -6.04 0.25
N ILE A 20 -3.63 -5.19 1.23
CA ILE A 20 -2.24 -4.72 1.42
C ILE A 20 -1.30 -5.89 1.72
N PHE A 21 -1.72 -6.82 2.59
CA PHE A 21 -0.92 -8.01 2.89
C PHE A 21 -0.74 -8.93 1.67
N LEU A 22 -1.81 -9.17 0.91
CA LEU A 22 -1.74 -9.94 -0.33
C LEU A 22 -0.85 -9.27 -1.37
N GLY A 23 -0.93 -7.94 -1.51
CA GLY A 23 -0.05 -7.15 -2.37
C GLY A 23 1.43 -7.29 -1.97
N LEU A 24 1.72 -7.22 -0.67
CA LEU A 24 3.07 -7.46 -0.14
C LEU A 24 3.59 -8.86 -0.48
N LEU A 25 2.78 -9.90 -0.25
CA LEU A 25 3.16 -11.29 -0.56
C LEU A 25 3.41 -11.47 -2.06
N ALA A 26 2.51 -10.97 -2.91
CA ALA A 26 2.64 -11.03 -4.36
C ALA A 26 3.90 -10.29 -4.84
N GLY A 27 4.19 -9.12 -4.26
CA GLY A 27 5.41 -8.37 -4.51
C GLY A 27 6.67 -9.16 -4.13
N ILE A 28 6.73 -9.74 -2.93
CA ILE A 28 7.88 -10.54 -2.48
C ILE A 28 8.09 -11.77 -3.38
N ILE A 29 7.02 -12.51 -3.70
CA ILE A 29 7.08 -13.68 -4.58
C ILE A 29 7.61 -13.28 -5.97
N THR A 30 7.16 -12.14 -6.50
CA THR A 30 7.61 -11.61 -7.79
C THR A 30 9.08 -11.21 -7.73
N ALA A 31 9.49 -10.50 -6.67
CA ALA A 31 10.88 -10.10 -6.47
C ALA A 31 11.82 -11.31 -6.38
N ILE A 32 11.42 -12.38 -5.68
CA ILE A 32 12.18 -13.63 -5.59
C ILE A 32 12.31 -14.30 -6.96
N ARG A 33 11.22 -14.38 -7.72
CA ARG A 33 11.24 -14.96 -9.08
C ARG A 33 12.18 -14.21 -10.01
N GLU A 34 12.18 -12.87 -9.95
CA GLU A 34 13.08 -12.04 -10.75
C GLU A 34 14.53 -12.11 -10.25
N ALA A 35 14.75 -12.11 -8.92
CA ALA A 35 16.05 -12.23 -8.27
C ALA A 35 16.79 -13.52 -8.65
N LYS A 36 16.07 -14.65 -8.77
CA LYS A 36 16.63 -15.94 -9.20
C LYS A 36 17.32 -15.86 -10.56
N LYS A 37 16.83 -15.03 -11.48
CA LYS A 37 17.44 -14.85 -12.83
C LYS A 37 18.84 -14.23 -12.76
N TYR A 38 19.19 -13.62 -11.64
CA TYR A 38 20.45 -12.92 -11.41
C TYR A 38 21.28 -13.52 -10.27
N ASN A 39 20.96 -14.75 -9.84
CA ASN A 39 21.64 -15.45 -8.74
C ASN A 39 21.64 -14.67 -7.41
N ILE A 40 20.62 -13.85 -7.19
CA ILE A 40 20.39 -13.19 -5.89
C ILE A 40 19.59 -14.16 -5.02
N SER A 41 20.04 -14.39 -3.79
CA SER A 41 19.41 -15.36 -2.89
C SER A 41 18.00 -14.92 -2.47
N GLU A 42 17.13 -15.90 -2.19
CA GLU A 42 15.79 -15.61 -1.65
C GLU A 42 15.90 -14.92 -0.28
N ASP A 43 16.83 -15.39 0.56
CA ASP A 43 17.11 -14.82 1.88
C ASP A 43 17.44 -13.32 1.79
N PHE A 44 18.22 -12.90 0.78
CA PHE A 44 18.51 -11.49 0.57
C PHE A 44 17.23 -10.69 0.32
N ILE A 45 16.29 -11.21 -0.47
CA ILE A 45 15.02 -10.55 -0.78
C ILE A 45 14.08 -10.54 0.42
N TYR A 46 14.00 -11.65 1.16
CA TYR A 46 13.22 -11.72 2.41
C TYR A 46 13.74 -10.72 3.43
N ASP A 47 15.04 -10.69 3.68
CA ASP A 47 15.66 -9.76 4.62
C ASP A 47 15.48 -8.32 4.16
N LEU A 48 15.72 -8.04 2.87
CA LEU A 48 15.51 -6.71 2.31
C LEU A 48 14.07 -6.25 2.54
N ALA A 49 13.06 -7.07 2.22
CA ALA A 49 11.66 -6.71 2.41
C ALA A 49 11.32 -6.54 3.91
N PHE A 50 11.77 -7.46 4.76
CA PHE A 50 11.53 -7.45 6.20
C PHE A 50 12.11 -6.20 6.87
N PHE A 51 13.37 -5.86 6.57
CA PHE A 51 14.00 -4.67 7.15
C PHE A 51 13.55 -3.38 6.48
N THR A 52 13.12 -3.38 5.22
CA THR A 52 12.59 -2.16 4.57
C THR A 52 11.28 -1.69 5.22
N PHE A 53 10.43 -2.61 5.65
CA PHE A 53 9.12 -2.29 6.24
C PHE A 53 9.17 -1.35 7.46
N PRO A 54 9.96 -1.59 8.53
CA PRO A 54 10.05 -0.68 9.66
C PRO A 54 10.63 0.69 9.28
N PHE A 55 11.60 0.75 8.37
CA PHE A 55 12.13 2.03 7.88
C PHE A 55 11.08 2.82 7.10
N ALA A 56 10.27 2.15 6.28
CA ALA A 56 9.15 2.76 5.58
C ALA A 56 8.12 3.34 6.57
N LEU A 57 7.78 2.58 7.62
CA LEU A 57 6.83 3.04 8.65
C LEU A 57 7.36 4.27 9.41
N ILE A 58 8.63 4.23 9.81
CA ILE A 58 9.32 5.37 10.44
C ILE A 58 9.29 6.58 9.51
N GLY A 59 9.69 6.40 8.24
CA GLY A 59 9.69 7.47 7.25
C GLY A 59 8.32 8.08 7.03
N ALA A 60 7.28 7.25 6.89
CA ALA A 60 5.91 7.70 6.71
C ALA A 60 5.42 8.57 7.86
N ARG A 61 5.75 8.17 9.10
CA ARG A 61 5.38 8.93 10.29
C ARG A 61 6.15 10.24 10.40
N LEU A 62 7.47 10.19 10.24
CA LEU A 62 8.33 11.37 10.32
C LEU A 62 7.94 12.41 9.26
N TYR A 63 7.72 11.97 8.03
CA TYR A 63 7.27 12.86 6.95
C TYR A 63 5.93 13.50 7.31
N TYR A 64 4.94 12.73 7.75
CA TYR A 64 3.64 13.28 8.14
C TYR A 64 3.76 14.33 9.24
N VAL A 65 4.53 14.05 10.29
CA VAL A 65 4.74 14.94 11.44
C VAL A 65 5.44 16.22 11.03
N ILE A 66 6.48 16.15 10.18
CA ILE A 66 7.21 17.34 9.72
C ILE A 66 6.26 18.31 9.00
N PHE A 67 5.39 17.80 8.13
CA PHE A 67 4.47 18.65 7.36
C PHE A 67 3.19 19.04 8.13
N ASN A 68 2.92 18.41 9.29
CA ASN A 68 1.76 18.70 10.12
C ASN A 68 2.16 19.00 11.58
N PHE A 69 3.33 19.63 11.78
CA PHE A 69 3.94 19.78 13.10
C PHE A 69 3.06 20.55 14.09
N ASP A 70 2.21 21.45 13.60
CA ASP A 70 1.24 22.18 14.42
C ASP A 70 0.29 21.28 15.20
N LEU A 71 0.00 20.07 14.71
CA LEU A 71 -0.83 19.08 15.42
C LEU A 71 -0.11 18.42 16.60
N TYR A 72 1.23 18.49 16.64
CA TYR A 72 2.09 17.76 17.58
C TYR A 72 2.79 18.66 18.59
N LYS A 73 2.84 19.98 18.36
CA LYS A 73 3.62 20.93 19.18
C LYS A 73 3.24 20.94 20.67
N ASP A 74 1.98 20.70 20.99
CA ASP A 74 1.47 20.71 22.36
C ASP A 74 1.59 19.34 23.07
N ASN A 75 1.87 18.27 22.31
CA ASN A 75 2.10 16.93 22.84
C ASN A 75 3.04 16.12 21.93
N LEU A 76 4.36 16.28 22.11
CA LEU A 76 5.35 15.58 21.28
C LEU A 76 5.30 14.05 21.40
N LEU A 77 4.72 13.49 22.47
CA LEU A 77 4.58 12.03 22.61
C LEU A 77 3.60 11.44 21.59
N SER A 78 2.64 12.23 21.08
CA SER A 78 1.69 11.74 20.08
C SER A 78 2.33 11.44 18.74
N ILE A 79 3.58 11.88 18.50
CA ILE A 79 4.40 11.49 17.34
C ILE A 79 4.54 9.96 17.26
N PHE A 80 4.54 9.23 18.38
CA PHE A 80 4.69 7.78 18.38
C PHE A 80 3.37 7.01 18.21
N TYR A 81 2.22 7.69 18.26
CA TYR A 81 0.89 7.07 18.21
C TYR A 81 0.47 6.74 16.77
N ILE A 82 1.19 5.79 16.17
CA ILE A 82 0.96 5.37 14.77
C ILE A 82 -0.42 4.74 14.55
N TRP A 83 -1.08 4.25 15.62
CA TRP A 83 -2.42 3.68 15.57
C TRP A 83 -3.51 4.75 15.42
N GLU A 84 -3.21 6.03 15.64
CA GLU A 84 -4.13 7.15 15.41
C GLU A 84 -4.13 7.60 13.93
N GLY A 85 -3.36 6.93 13.07
CA GLY A 85 -3.18 7.30 11.67
C GLY A 85 -2.04 8.30 11.50
N GLY A 86 -2.12 9.15 10.47
CA GLY A 86 -1.08 10.14 10.17
C GLY A 86 0.22 9.52 9.64
N LEU A 87 0.09 8.77 8.54
CA LEU A 87 1.20 8.19 7.80
C LEU A 87 1.18 8.75 6.38
N ALA A 88 2.32 9.29 5.92
CA ALA A 88 2.45 9.83 4.57
C ALA A 88 3.24 8.86 3.67
N ILE A 89 2.65 8.45 2.54
CA ILE A 89 3.29 7.51 1.60
C ILE A 89 4.64 8.02 1.08
N HIS A 90 4.80 9.33 0.88
CA HIS A 90 6.05 9.97 0.46
C HIS A 90 7.21 9.64 1.39
N GLY A 91 6.98 9.68 2.70
CA GLY A 91 7.98 9.32 3.70
C GLY A 91 8.32 7.84 3.70
N ALA A 92 7.33 6.97 3.52
CA ALA A 92 7.55 5.53 3.38
C ALA A 92 8.44 5.22 2.18
N LEU A 93 8.12 5.76 1.01
CA LEU A 93 8.89 5.52 -0.21
C LEU A 93 10.33 6.04 -0.09
N LEU A 94 10.52 7.25 0.45
CA LEU A 94 11.85 7.83 0.63
C LEU A 94 12.73 6.99 1.55
N PHE A 95 12.23 6.62 2.73
CA PHE A 95 13.01 5.85 3.70
C PHE A 95 13.23 4.40 3.25
N ALA A 96 12.22 3.79 2.60
CA ALA A 96 12.37 2.48 1.99
C ALA A 96 13.48 2.47 0.93
N PHE A 97 13.51 3.50 0.08
CA PHE A 97 14.53 3.66 -0.96
C PHE A 97 15.92 3.86 -0.38
N ILE A 98 16.07 4.75 0.62
CA ILE A 98 17.35 4.98 1.31
C ILE A 98 17.85 3.70 1.97
N PHE A 99 16.98 3.01 2.70
CA PHE A 99 17.33 1.75 3.35
C PHE A 99 17.70 0.67 2.33
N GLY A 100 16.94 0.53 1.25
CA GLY A 100 17.22 -0.44 0.19
C GLY A 100 18.59 -0.21 -0.46
N ILE A 101 18.94 1.05 -0.76
CA ILE A 101 20.29 1.40 -1.25
C ILE A 101 21.35 1.01 -0.24
N TYR A 102 21.16 1.37 1.03
CA TYR A 102 22.09 1.02 2.11
C TYR A 102 22.28 -0.50 2.23
N TYR A 103 21.19 -1.26 2.20
CA TYR A 103 21.20 -2.72 2.30
C TYR A 103 21.93 -3.35 1.11
N CYS A 104 21.66 -2.90 -0.11
CA CYS A 104 22.36 -3.36 -1.30
C CYS A 104 23.88 -3.10 -1.20
N LYS A 105 24.28 -1.89 -0.75
CA LYS A 105 25.70 -1.57 -0.55
C LYS A 105 26.35 -2.46 0.51
N LYS A 106 25.69 -2.66 1.65
CA LYS A 106 26.19 -3.48 2.75
C LYS A 106 26.45 -4.93 2.32
N HIS A 107 25.63 -5.46 1.42
CA HIS A 107 25.72 -6.83 0.93
C HIS A 107 26.37 -6.96 -0.46
N ASN A 108 26.97 -5.88 -0.99
CA ASN A 108 27.61 -5.84 -2.32
C ASN A 108 26.71 -6.31 -3.48
N VAL A 109 25.41 -6.01 -3.40
CA VAL A 109 24.43 -6.32 -4.45
C VAL A 109 24.23 -5.10 -5.35
N ASN A 110 24.11 -5.33 -6.66
CA ASN A 110 23.92 -4.28 -7.66
C ASN A 110 22.59 -3.54 -7.46
N ILE A 111 22.66 -2.24 -7.12
CA ILE A 111 21.47 -1.42 -6.83
C ILE A 111 20.52 -1.31 -8.03
N PRO A 112 20.96 -0.92 -9.24
CA PRO A 112 20.07 -0.89 -10.41
C PRO A 112 19.33 -2.21 -10.63
N ARG A 113 20.00 -3.34 -10.40
CA ARG A 113 19.37 -4.65 -10.51
C ARG A 113 18.23 -4.86 -9.51
N ILE A 114 18.44 -4.45 -8.25
CA ILE A 114 17.37 -4.54 -7.24
C ILE A 114 16.22 -3.60 -7.58
N LEU A 115 16.49 -2.42 -8.15
CA LEU A 115 15.43 -1.52 -8.62
C LEU A 115 14.64 -2.12 -9.80
N ASP A 116 15.32 -2.76 -10.76
CA ASP A 116 14.68 -3.48 -11.87
C ASP A 116 13.78 -4.62 -11.36
N ILE A 117 14.22 -5.35 -10.33
CA ILE A 117 13.47 -6.43 -9.67
C ILE A 117 12.27 -5.87 -8.87
N ALA A 118 12.47 -4.74 -8.18
CA ALA A 118 11.45 -4.12 -7.35
C ALA A 118 10.33 -3.47 -8.18
N ALA A 119 10.64 -2.89 -9.34
CA ALA A 119 9.67 -2.19 -10.18
C ALA A 119 8.39 -3.01 -10.49
N PRO A 120 8.45 -4.22 -11.09
CA PRO A 120 7.25 -5.03 -11.33
C PRO A 120 6.59 -5.51 -10.03
N SER A 121 7.39 -5.72 -8.98
CA SER A 121 6.90 -6.17 -7.67
C SER A 121 6.04 -5.10 -6.99
N ILE A 122 6.46 -3.84 -7.05
CA ILE A 122 5.74 -2.68 -6.50
C ILE A 122 4.47 -2.41 -7.30
N ILE A 123 4.52 -2.46 -8.63
CA ILE A 123 3.35 -2.25 -9.49
C ILE A 123 2.27 -3.31 -9.19
N LEU A 124 2.66 -4.58 -9.06
CA LEU A 124 1.72 -5.65 -8.70
C LEU A 124 1.14 -5.46 -7.29
N ALA A 125 1.97 -5.10 -6.31
CA ALA A 125 1.50 -4.82 -4.96
C ALA A 125 0.50 -3.65 -4.92
N GLN A 126 0.75 -2.60 -5.70
CA GLN A 126 -0.13 -1.45 -5.84
C GLN A 126 -1.47 -1.85 -6.48
N ALA A 127 -1.43 -2.62 -7.57
CA ALA A 127 -2.62 -3.11 -8.26
C ALA A 127 -3.57 -3.87 -7.34
N ILE A 128 -3.00 -4.79 -6.54
CA ILE A 128 -3.74 -5.54 -5.52
C ILE A 128 -4.23 -4.61 -4.39
N GLY A 129 -3.38 -3.70 -3.92
CA GLY A 129 -3.71 -2.76 -2.85
C GLY A 129 -4.89 -1.82 -3.19
N ARG A 130 -5.07 -1.46 -4.46
CA ARG A 130 -6.17 -0.60 -4.95
C ARG A 130 -7.56 -1.20 -4.71
N TRP A 131 -7.66 -2.53 -4.69
CA TRP A 131 -8.90 -3.20 -4.27
C TRP A 131 -9.23 -2.96 -2.80
N GLY A 132 -8.23 -2.75 -1.95
CA GLY A 132 -8.43 -2.30 -0.58
C GLY A 132 -9.18 -0.97 -0.50
N ASN A 133 -8.82 0.01 -1.34
CA ASN A 133 -9.50 1.32 -1.38
C ASN A 133 -10.99 1.18 -1.73
N PHE A 134 -11.32 0.27 -2.66
CA PHE A 134 -12.70 -0.03 -3.02
C PHE A 134 -13.53 -0.52 -1.82
N PHE A 135 -13.03 -1.51 -1.06
CA PHE A 135 -13.72 -1.98 0.14
C PHE A 135 -13.75 -0.95 1.26
N ASN A 136 -12.72 -0.09 1.37
CA ASN A 136 -12.67 0.97 2.37
C ASN A 136 -13.54 2.18 1.99
N GLN A 137 -14.05 2.23 0.75
CA GLN A 137 -14.78 3.36 0.17
C GLN A 137 -13.96 4.65 0.27
N GLU A 138 -12.77 4.64 -0.33
CA GLU A 138 -11.88 5.80 -0.44
C GLU A 138 -11.24 5.86 -1.84
N ALA A 139 -10.62 6.99 -2.17
CA ALA A 139 -9.92 7.20 -3.45
C ALA A 139 -10.76 6.89 -4.72
N TYR A 140 -12.07 7.09 -4.62
CA TYR A 140 -13.02 7.00 -5.74
C TYR A 140 -13.11 8.32 -6.51
N GLY A 141 -13.60 8.27 -7.75
CA GLY A 141 -13.69 9.43 -8.62
C GLY A 141 -14.93 10.29 -8.40
N ILE A 142 -15.20 11.14 -9.40
CA ILE A 142 -16.33 12.07 -9.40
C ILE A 142 -17.67 11.35 -9.34
N VAL A 143 -18.72 12.08 -8.95
CA VAL A 143 -20.11 11.61 -9.00
C VAL A 143 -20.52 11.37 -10.45
N VAL A 144 -21.17 10.24 -10.70
CA VAL A 144 -21.66 9.79 -12.01
C VAL A 144 -23.05 9.18 -11.89
N SER A 145 -23.75 8.97 -13.00
CA SER A 145 -25.03 8.27 -12.99
C SER A 145 -24.84 6.74 -12.90
N ARG A 146 -25.86 6.02 -12.44
CA ARG A 146 -25.85 4.55 -12.47
C ARG A 146 -25.71 4.02 -13.90
N THR A 147 -26.43 4.62 -14.85
CA THR A 147 -26.38 4.25 -16.26
C THR A 147 -24.97 4.39 -16.85
N PHE A 148 -24.18 5.37 -16.39
CA PHE A 148 -22.77 5.47 -16.78
C PHE A 148 -21.99 4.24 -16.31
N LEU A 149 -22.17 3.80 -15.05
CA LEU A 149 -21.49 2.60 -14.53
C LEU A 149 -21.93 1.32 -15.26
N GLU A 150 -23.22 1.17 -15.54
CA GLU A 150 -23.77 0.06 -16.33
C GLU A 150 -23.17 0.03 -17.75
N SER A 151 -22.91 1.20 -18.35
CA SER A 151 -22.27 1.30 -19.66
C SER A 151 -20.79 0.87 -19.69
N LEU A 152 -20.13 0.82 -18.52
CA LEU A 152 -18.74 0.34 -18.41
C LEU A 152 -18.65 -1.19 -18.47
N LEU A 153 -19.78 -1.91 -18.51
CA LEU A 153 -19.83 -3.37 -18.52
C LEU A 153 -19.07 -4.03 -17.34
N ILE A 154 -19.04 -3.34 -16.20
CA ILE A 154 -18.43 -3.84 -14.97
C ILE A 154 -19.44 -4.66 -14.15
N PRO A 155 -18.98 -5.62 -13.33
CA PRO A 155 -19.87 -6.43 -12.50
C PRO A 155 -20.73 -5.60 -11.54
N ASP A 156 -21.96 -6.05 -11.28
CA ASP A 156 -22.92 -5.37 -10.40
C ASP A 156 -22.37 -5.08 -9.00
N PHE A 157 -21.56 -5.98 -8.45
CA PHE A 157 -20.96 -5.77 -7.12
C PHE A 157 -20.07 -4.53 -7.09
N ILE A 158 -19.43 -4.16 -8.21
CA ILE A 158 -18.65 -2.92 -8.32
C ILE A 158 -19.59 -1.73 -8.40
N ILE A 159 -20.63 -1.80 -9.23
CA ILE A 159 -21.63 -0.73 -9.38
C ILE A 159 -22.24 -0.39 -8.02
N GLU A 160 -22.74 -1.39 -7.29
CA GLU A 160 -23.32 -1.21 -5.96
C GLU A 160 -22.26 -0.81 -4.91
N GLY A 161 -21.02 -1.24 -5.12
CA GLY A 161 -19.86 -0.82 -4.32
C GLY A 161 -19.54 0.66 -4.42
N MET A 162 -19.80 1.26 -5.58
CA MET A 162 -19.55 2.66 -5.86
C MET A 162 -20.69 3.60 -5.41
N PHE A 163 -21.76 3.06 -4.82
CA PHE A 163 -22.77 3.88 -4.16
C PHE A 163 -22.29 4.30 -2.76
N ILE A 164 -21.79 5.53 -2.65
CA ILE A 164 -21.10 6.06 -1.47
C ILE A 164 -21.71 7.42 -1.14
N GLY A 165 -22.09 7.64 0.13
CA GLY A 165 -22.64 8.93 0.57
C GLY A 165 -23.90 9.37 -0.18
N GLY A 166 -24.69 8.43 -0.70
CA GLY A 166 -25.94 8.70 -1.42
C GLY A 166 -25.80 8.94 -2.93
N ASN A 167 -24.59 8.87 -3.49
CA ASN A 167 -24.34 9.05 -4.92
C ASN A 167 -23.50 7.90 -5.48
N TYR A 168 -23.62 7.66 -6.79
CA TYR A 168 -22.70 6.77 -7.51
C TYR A 168 -21.43 7.52 -7.88
N HIS A 169 -20.28 6.86 -7.71
CA HIS A 169 -18.97 7.42 -8.03
C HIS A 169 -18.26 6.64 -9.13
N HIS A 170 -17.39 7.31 -9.87
CA HIS A 170 -16.54 6.66 -10.87
C HIS A 170 -15.54 5.69 -10.18
N PRO A 171 -15.48 4.39 -10.54
CA PRO A 171 -14.54 3.42 -9.97
C PRO A 171 -13.09 3.62 -10.46
N THR A 172 -12.47 4.74 -10.11
CA THR A 172 -11.10 5.09 -10.53
C THR A 172 -10.04 4.08 -10.06
N PHE A 173 -10.31 3.32 -8.99
CA PHE A 173 -9.42 2.26 -8.53
C PHE A 173 -9.14 1.21 -9.62
N LEU A 174 -10.10 0.93 -10.52
CA LEU A 174 -9.94 -0.04 -11.62
C LEU A 174 -8.86 0.36 -12.61
N TYR A 175 -8.52 1.64 -12.72
CA TYR A 175 -7.48 2.13 -13.63
C TYR A 175 -6.07 1.88 -13.10
N GLU A 176 -5.96 1.59 -11.80
CA GLU A 176 -4.71 1.35 -11.10
C GLU A 176 -4.62 -0.08 -10.55
N SER A 177 -5.58 -0.94 -10.91
CA SER A 177 -5.77 -2.32 -10.41
C SER A 177 -5.39 -3.40 -11.42
#